data_AF-A0A316LAR8-F1
#
_entry.id   AF-A0A316LAR8-F1
#
_cell.length_a   1.000
_cell.length_b   1.000
_cell.length_c   1.000
_cell.angle_alpha   90.00
_cell.angle_beta   90.00
_cell.angle_gamma   90.00
#
_symmetry.space_group_name_H-M   'P 1'
#
loop_
_entity.id
_entity.type
_entity.pdbx_description
1 polymer ?
#
loop_
_entity_poly.entity_id
_entity_poly.type
_entity_poly.pdbx_seq_one_letter_code
_entity_poly.pdbx_strand_id
1 'polypeptide(L)' 'MGHDWIIDVLTDLKTFAVANDLDALAAKLDDTQVVAKAEIGARGKGIDRGLFGESAAVGRCDSAVGVRRTS' A
#
# COMPACT_ATOMS: atom_id res chain seq x y z
N MET A 1 10.43 -6.63 -14.45
CA MET A 1 10.64 -7.60 -13.35
C MET A 1 10.22 -6.91 -12.08
N GLY A 2 9.02 -7.23 -11.60
CA GLY A 2 8.39 -6.55 -10.46
C GLY A 2 8.99 -6.98 -9.13
N HIS A 3 8.23 -6.78 -8.06
CA HIS A 3 8.60 -7.28 -6.73
C HIS A 3 8.25 -8.77 -6.54
N ASP A 4 7.66 -9.43 -7.53
CA ASP A 4 7.15 -10.81 -7.40
C ASP A 4 8.23 -11.85 -7.07
N TRP A 5 9.49 -11.60 -7.45
CA TRP A 5 10.62 -12.51 -7.16
C TRP A 5 10.84 -12.75 -5.66
N ILE A 6 10.41 -11.81 -4.80
CA ILE A 6 10.56 -11.98 -3.35
C ILE A 6 9.63 -13.08 -2.82
N ILE A 7 8.50 -13.34 -3.49
CA ILE A 7 7.56 -14.40 -3.08
C ILE A 7 8.18 -15.77 -3.28
N ASP A 8 8.91 -15.95 -4.38
CA ASP A 8 9.65 -17.18 -4.67
C ASP A 8 10.75 -17.39 -3.61
N VAL A 9 11.54 -16.36 -3.31
CA VAL A 9 12.58 -16.43 -2.26
C VAL A 9 12.00 -16.75 -0.89
N LEU A 10 10.88 -16.14 -0.49
CA LEU A 10 10.23 -16.47 0.78
C LEU A 10 9.71 -17.92 0.80
N THR A 11 9.32 -18.45 -0.35
CA THR A 11 8.88 -19.85 -0.49
C THR A 11 10.06 -20.81 -0.32
N ASP A 12 11.20 -20.49 -0.93
CA ASP A 12 12.43 -21.28 -0.78
C ASP A 12 12.91 -21.29 0.67
N LEU A 13 12.91 -20.13 1.35
CA LEU A 13 13.28 -20.02 2.75
C LEU A 13 12.33 -20.80 3.67
N LYS A 14 11.03 -20.81 3.36
CA LYS A 14 10.05 -21.60 4.12
C LYS A 14 10.32 -23.09 3.95
N THR A 15 10.60 -23.53 2.72
CA THR A 15 10.95 -24.92 2.42
C THR A 15 12.21 -25.35 3.16
N PHE A 16 13.23 -24.48 3.17
CA PHE A 16 14.43 -24.70 3.96
C PHE A 16 14.12 -24.81 5.46
N ALA A 17 13.30 -23.91 6.01
CA ALA A 17 12.94 -23.93 7.43
C ALA A 17 12.23 -25.24 7.81
N VAL A 18 11.26 -25.68 7.00
CA VAL A 18 10.55 -26.96 7.21
C VAL A 18 11.51 -28.15 7.12
N ALA A 19 12.43 -28.15 6.16
CA ALA A 19 13.40 -29.23 5.98
C ALA A 19 14.43 -29.34 7.13
N ASN A 20 14.54 -28.32 7.98
CA ASN A 20 15.50 -28.25 9.08
C ASN A 20 14.80 -28.17 10.47
N ASP A 21 13.52 -28.54 10.56
CA ASP A 21 12.73 -28.52 11.80
C ASP A 21 12.68 -27.13 12.49
N LEU A 22 12.79 -26.05 11.70
CA LEU A 22 12.72 -24.66 12.18
C LEU A 22 11.27 -24.14 12.13
N ASP A 23 10.36 -24.79 12.85
CA ASP A 23 8.91 -24.53 12.76
C ASP A 23 8.51 -23.07 13.03
N ALA A 24 9.13 -22.44 14.03
CA ALA A 24 8.87 -21.03 14.36
C ALA A 24 9.28 -20.09 13.22
N LEU A 25 10.36 -20.42 12.51
CA LEU A 25 10.82 -19.66 11.34
C LEU A 25 9.85 -19.89 10.16
N ALA A 26 9.45 -21.13 9.91
CA ALA A 26 8.48 -21.46 8.86
C ALA A 26 7.14 -20.73 9.07
N ALA A 27 6.65 -20.68 10.32
CA ALA A 27 5.45 -19.94 10.67
C ALA A 27 5.60 -18.43 10.44
N LYS A 28 6.74 -17.84 10.83
CA LYS A 28 7.02 -16.43 10.58
C LYS A 28 7.11 -16.09 9.08
N LEU A 29 7.68 -17.00 8.29
CA LEU A 29 7.77 -16.85 6.84
C LEU A 29 6.39 -16.91 6.17
N ASP A 30 5.46 -17.71 6.71
CA ASP A 30 4.07 -17.73 6.24
C ASP A 30 3.37 -16.37 6.45
N ASP A 31 3.47 -15.79 7.65
CA ASP A 31 2.98 -14.44 7.94
C ASP A 31 3.59 -13.39 6.99
N THR A 32 4.90 -13.50 6.77
CA THR A 32 5.67 -12.57 5.94
C THR A 32 5.24 -12.63 4.48
N GLN A 33 4.93 -13.82 3.96
CA GLN A 33 4.41 -13.99 2.61
C GLN A 33 3.04 -13.30 2.42
N VAL A 34 2.17 -13.33 3.43
CA VAL A 34 0.87 -12.64 3.37
C VAL A 34 1.06 -11.13 3.26
N VAL A 35 1.93 -10.55 4.10
CA VAL A 35 2.25 -9.11 4.07
C VAL A 35 2.87 -8.72 2.74
N ALA A 36 3.86 -9.47 2.26
CA ALA A 36 4.52 -9.19 0.98
C ALA A 36 3.52 -9.20 -0.19
N LYS A 37 2.65 -10.20 -0.27
CA LYS A 37 1.59 -10.27 -1.31
C LYS A 37 0.64 -9.07 -1.24
N ALA A 38 0.24 -8.66 -0.04
CA ALA A 38 -0.64 -7.50 0.14
C ALA A 38 0.02 -6.20 -0.33
N GLU A 39 1.29 -5.97 0.02
CA GLU A 39 2.03 -4.76 -0.37
C GLU A 39 2.34 -4.73 -1.86
N ILE A 40 2.76 -5.86 -2.44
CA ILE A 40 3.06 -5.98 -3.87
C ILE A 40 1.78 -5.81 -4.69
N GLY A 41 0.68 -6.45 -4.28
CA GLY A 41 -0.62 -6.29 -4.93
C GLY A 41 -1.17 -4.86 -4.82
N ALA A 42 -0.95 -4.18 -3.69
CA ALA A 42 -1.33 -2.78 -3.53
C ALA A 42 -0.52 -1.85 -4.43
N ARG A 43 0.79 -2.10 -4.60
CA ARG A 43 1.67 -1.36 -5.52
C ARG A 43 1.33 -1.63 -6.98
N GLY A 44 1.04 -2.88 -7.33
CA GLY A 44 0.56 -3.26 -8.66
C GLY A 44 -0.74 -2.55 -9.04
N LYS A 45 -1.65 -2.37 -8.07
CA LYS A 45 -2.93 -1.64 -8.22
C LYS A 45 -2.80 -0.10 -8.21
N GLY A 46 -1.59 0.42 -7.99
CA GLY A 46 -1.27 1.85 -7.89
C GLY A 46 -0.62 2.43 -9.15
N ILE A 47 -0.04 1.58 -10.00
CA ILE A 47 0.62 1.99 -11.24
C ILE A 47 -0.36 1.92 -12.44
N ASP A 48 -1.45 1.15 -12.33
CA ASP A 48 -2.57 1.13 -13.29
C ASP A 48 -3.67 2.17 -12.99
N ARG A 49 -3.65 2.83 -11.82
CA ARG A 49 -4.51 4.03 -11.59
C ARG A 49 -3.83 5.31 -12.07
N GLY A 50 -3.66 5.39 -13.38
CA GLY A 50 -3.54 6.66 -14.11
C GLY A 50 -4.82 7.50 -14.15
N LEU A 51 -5.81 7.23 -13.28
CA LEU A 51 -7.00 8.07 -13.10
C LEU A 51 -7.44 8.02 -11.62
N PHE A 52 -6.92 8.95 -10.83
CA PHE A 52 -7.76 9.68 -9.87
C PHE A 52 -7.27 11.12 -9.88
N GLY A 53 -7.66 11.80 -10.95
CA GLY A 53 -7.84 13.24 -10.89
C GLY A 53 -8.92 13.56 -9.87
N GLU A 54 -8.68 14.66 -9.17
CA GLU A 54 -9.70 15.58 -8.66
C GLU A 54 -10.66 15.04 -7.58
N SER A 55 -10.39 15.44 -6.33
CA SER A 55 -11.40 16.25 -5.66
C SER A 55 -10.72 17.29 -4.80
N ALA A 56 -10.84 18.53 -5.25
CA ALA A 56 -10.49 19.73 -4.55
C ALA A 56 -11.04 19.70 -3.11
N ALA A 57 -10.15 19.59 -2.13
CA ALA A 57 -10.47 19.97 -0.76
C ALA A 57 -10.49 21.50 -0.69
N VAL A 58 -11.70 22.02 -0.93
CA VAL A 58 -12.22 23.36 -0.62
C VAL A 58 -11.33 24.16 0.33
N GLY A 59 -10.52 25.06 -0.25
CA GLY A 59 -9.93 26.19 0.44
C GLY A 59 -10.95 27.33 0.50
N ARG A 60 -11.56 27.47 1.66
CA ARG A 60 -12.54 28.47 2.11
C ARG A 60 -12.29 29.88 1.53
N CYS A 61 -13.24 30.43 0.78
CA CYS A 61 -13.31 31.85 0.48
C CYS A 61 -14.06 32.57 1.62
N ASP A 62 -13.33 33.04 2.62
CA ASP A 62 -13.83 34.09 3.51
C ASP A 62 -13.84 35.41 2.73
N SER A 63 -15.02 35.79 2.25
CA SER A 63 -15.26 37.11 1.66
C SER A 63 -16.62 37.61 2.11
N ALA A 64 -16.71 37.98 3.39
CA ALA A 64 -17.78 38.86 3.88
C ALA A 64 -17.28 40.32 3.80
N VAL A 65 -17.08 40.82 2.58
CA VAL A 65 -17.02 42.26 2.31
C VAL A 65 -18.45 42.75 2.13
N GLY A 66 -19.03 43.29 3.21
CA GLY A 66 -20.25 44.09 3.16
C GLY A 66 -19.89 45.57 3.22
N VAL A 67 -19.72 46.19 2.05
CA VAL A 67 -19.57 47.65 1.90
C VAL A 67 -20.95 48.31 2.05
N ARG A 68 -21.06 49.19 3.07
CA ARG A 68 -21.64 50.56 3.08
C ARG A 68 -22.86 50.86 2.16
N ARG A 69 -23.94 51.44 2.73
CA ARG A 69 -24.32 52.88 2.58
C ARG A 69 -25.76 53.25 3.02
N THR A 70 -25.88 54.54 3.40
CA THR A 70 -27.08 55.40 3.56
C THR A 70 -27.87 55.19 4.86
N SER A 71 -28.26 56.22 5.62
CA SER A 71 -28.68 57.59 5.26
C SER A 71 -28.23 58.65 6.26
#